data_AF-A0AAE0PT64-F1
#
_entry.id   AF-A0AAE0PT64-F1
#
_cell.length_a   1.000
_cell.length_b   1.000
_cell.length_c   1.000
_cell.angle_alpha   90.00
_cell.angle_beta   90.00
_cell.angle_gamma   90.00
#
_symmetry.space_group_name_H-M   'P 1'
#
loop_
_entity.id
_entity.type
_entity.pdbx_description
1 polymer ?
#
loop_
_entity_poly.entity_id
_entity_poly.type
_entity_poly.pdbx_seq_one_letter_code
_entity_poly.pdbx_strand_id
1 'polypeptide(L)'
;AECESMQEEEEEEEEGERDPDSDTISSRMIMRMMMLIVMMRVRMVNSESWRDQLLPGSSEVDWCEGNYLIHPNIAEFYNTISNVLFFVLPPLLMCLFRQYAVCYNRGIYVIWFLLMVVGLGSAYFHATLSFIGQMLDELAILWVLMCALAMWFPKRFLPRMFQRHSRCGFKLLVVSLALVFTCLAFVKPALNSLWLMTLGFPCTVLLITELIRHVLICVASYLGCVCFAYFDAVSEVPEREPVLEFWPSERWAFIGVPYVTLLNTHRKSHNKTL
;
A
#
# COMPACT_ATOMS: atom_id res chain seq x y z
N ALA A 1 12.15 -37.81 -37.08
CA ALA A 1 11.46 -36.77 -37.87
C ALA A 1 9.93 -36.84 -37.74
N GLU A 2 9.40 -37.44 -36.67
CA GLU A 2 7.94 -37.52 -36.42
C GLU A 2 7.62 -37.33 -34.93
N CYS A 3 8.56 -36.73 -34.18
CA CYS A 3 8.45 -36.45 -32.75
C CYS A 3 8.77 -34.97 -32.42
N GLU A 4 9.07 -34.15 -33.44
CA GLU A 4 9.38 -32.72 -33.31
C GLU A 4 8.22 -31.83 -33.81
N SER A 5 7.24 -32.37 -34.54
CA SER A 5 6.09 -31.60 -35.03
C SER A 5 4.91 -31.53 -34.04
N MET A 6 4.98 -32.25 -32.92
CA MET A 6 3.91 -32.27 -31.90
C MET A 6 4.20 -31.33 -30.72
N GLN A 7 5.43 -30.78 -30.62
CA GLN A 7 5.79 -29.83 -29.57
C GLN A 7 5.69 -28.37 -30.02
N GLU A 8 5.70 -28.10 -31.33
CA GLU A 8 5.44 -26.74 -31.85
C GLU A 8 3.94 -26.39 -31.89
N GLU A 9 3.02 -27.37 -31.83
CA GLU A 9 1.57 -27.09 -31.76
C GLU A 9 1.05 -26.87 -30.33
N GLU A 10 1.79 -27.26 -29.27
CA GLU A 10 1.34 -27.07 -27.87
C GLU A 10 1.87 -25.77 -27.21
N GLU A 11 2.86 -25.08 -27.80
CA GLU A 11 3.39 -23.82 -27.24
C GLU A 11 2.71 -22.54 -27.76
N GLU A 12 1.79 -22.62 -28.73
CA GLU A 12 1.04 -21.45 -29.23
C GLU A 12 -0.33 -21.20 -28.55
N GLU A 13 -0.77 -22.04 -27.59
CA GLU A 13 -2.15 -21.94 -27.05
C GLU A 13 -2.32 -21.21 -25.71
N GLU A 14 -1.28 -20.60 -25.11
CA GLU A 14 -1.40 -19.89 -23.82
C GLU A 14 -1.06 -18.38 -23.82
N GLU A 15 -1.05 -17.70 -24.97
CA GLU A 15 -1.27 -16.24 -24.98
C GLU A 15 -2.78 -15.95 -25.04
N GLY A 16 -3.44 -16.10 -23.89
CA GLY A 16 -4.83 -15.67 -23.72
C GLY A 16 -4.98 -14.18 -24.04
N GLU A 17 -5.55 -13.89 -25.21
CA GLU A 17 -5.92 -12.55 -25.65
C GLU A 17 -6.87 -11.94 -24.62
N ARG A 18 -6.34 -11.03 -23.80
CA ARG A 18 -7.07 -10.40 -22.70
C ARG A 18 -8.08 -9.44 -23.31
N ASP A 19 -9.32 -9.89 -23.46
CA ASP A 19 -10.41 -9.16 -24.10
C ASP A 19 -10.52 -7.73 -23.50
N PRO A 20 -10.24 -6.67 -24.26
CA PRO A 20 -10.34 -5.29 -23.78
C PRO A 20 -11.78 -4.93 -23.38
N ASP A 21 -12.79 -5.64 -23.87
CA ASP A 21 -14.17 -5.46 -23.43
C ASP A 21 -14.41 -6.06 -22.03
N SER A 22 -13.67 -7.08 -21.59
CA SER A 22 -13.76 -7.65 -20.23
C SER A 22 -13.36 -6.64 -19.15
N ASP A 23 -12.22 -5.95 -19.33
CA ASP A 23 -11.77 -4.91 -18.40
C ASP A 23 -12.73 -3.70 -18.41
N THR A 24 -13.29 -3.40 -19.57
CA THR A 24 -14.27 -2.30 -19.74
C THR A 24 -15.63 -2.65 -19.13
N ILE A 25 -16.07 -3.91 -19.23
CA ILE A 25 -17.30 -4.44 -18.62
C ILE A 25 -17.13 -4.51 -17.10
N SER A 26 -15.98 -4.98 -16.59
CA SER A 26 -15.65 -4.98 -15.16
C SER A 26 -15.67 -3.56 -14.59
N SER A 27 -15.01 -2.61 -15.26
CA SER A 27 -15.02 -1.19 -14.87
C SER A 27 -16.43 -0.58 -14.89
N ARG A 28 -17.24 -0.86 -15.91
CA ARG A 28 -18.64 -0.40 -16.01
C ARG A 28 -19.55 -1.05 -14.98
N MET A 29 -19.33 -2.31 -14.64
CA MET A 29 -20.10 -3.03 -13.63
C MET A 29 -19.78 -2.51 -12.23
N ILE A 30 -18.50 -2.23 -11.94
CA ILE A 30 -18.05 -1.53 -10.73
C ILE A 30 -18.68 -0.13 -10.66
N MET A 31 -18.65 0.66 -11.75
CA MET A 31 -19.29 1.98 -11.79
C MET A 31 -20.81 1.91 -11.55
N ARG A 32 -21.50 0.91 -12.11
CA ARG A 32 -22.94 0.71 -11.90
C ARG A 32 -23.27 0.25 -10.47
N MET A 33 -22.46 -0.64 -9.90
CA MET A 33 -22.59 -1.06 -8.51
C MET A 33 -22.33 0.10 -7.54
N MET A 34 -21.28 0.89 -7.80
CA MET A 34 -20.99 2.12 -7.06
C MET A 34 -22.14 3.13 -7.21
N MET A 35 -22.69 3.34 -8.41
CA MET A 35 -23.85 4.22 -8.59
C MET A 35 -25.09 3.72 -7.84
N LEU A 36 -25.35 2.41 -7.80
CA LEU A 36 -26.47 1.84 -7.05
C LEU A 36 -26.29 2.03 -5.53
N ILE A 37 -25.09 1.77 -5.01
CA ILE A 37 -24.72 2.02 -3.60
C ILE A 37 -24.88 3.52 -3.28
N VAL A 38 -24.44 4.41 -4.18
CA VAL A 38 -24.59 5.87 -4.03
C VAL A 38 -26.06 6.28 -4.07
N MET A 39 -26.88 5.70 -4.97
CA MET A 39 -28.31 6.00 -5.05
C MET A 39 -29.07 5.51 -3.81
N MET A 40 -28.68 4.38 -3.23
CA MET A 40 -29.23 3.90 -1.95
C MET A 40 -28.83 4.85 -0.80
N ARG A 41 -27.57 5.29 -0.73
CA ARG A 41 -27.06 6.24 0.28
C ARG A 41 -27.67 7.64 0.18
N VAL A 42 -27.90 8.16 -1.03
CA VAL A 42 -28.52 9.48 -1.25
C VAL A 42 -29.99 9.49 -0.78
N ARG A 43 -30.68 8.34 -0.84
CA ARG A 43 -32.10 8.24 -0.45
C ARG A 43 -32.31 8.26 1.06
N MET A 44 -31.31 7.85 1.85
CA MET A 44 -31.37 7.76 3.32
C MET A 44 -31.07 9.10 4.02
N VAL A 45 -30.13 9.90 3.50
CA VAL A 45 -29.71 11.20 4.09
C VAL A 45 -30.85 12.22 4.18
N ASN A 46 -31.89 12.09 3.36
CA ASN A 46 -32.97 13.08 3.28
C ASN A 46 -34.06 12.93 4.38
N SER A 47 -33.94 11.95 5.28
CA SER A 47 -35.05 11.57 6.18
C SER A 47 -34.81 11.76 7.70
N GLU A 48 -33.58 11.97 8.19
CA GLU A 48 -33.30 11.86 9.64
C GLU A 48 -32.48 13.00 10.25
N SER A 49 -32.68 13.24 11.55
CA SER A 49 -31.97 14.26 12.32
C SER A 49 -30.52 13.85 12.53
N TRP A 50 -29.58 14.80 12.61
CA TRP A 50 -28.16 14.52 12.91
C TRP A 50 -27.92 13.69 14.18
N ARG A 51 -28.89 13.70 15.11
CA ARG A 51 -28.86 12.90 16.34
C ARG A 51 -29.07 11.41 16.07
N ASP A 52 -29.86 11.07 15.06
CA ASP A 52 -30.17 9.68 14.71
C ASP A 52 -28.93 9.01 14.08
N GLN A 53 -28.11 9.79 13.38
CA GLN A 53 -26.82 9.35 12.82
C GLN A 53 -25.73 9.06 13.88
N LEU A 54 -25.90 9.55 15.11
CA LEU A 54 -25.01 9.23 16.23
C LEU A 54 -25.42 7.96 16.97
N LEU A 55 -26.62 7.43 16.71
CA LEU A 55 -27.13 6.27 17.42
C LEU A 55 -26.28 5.03 17.09
N PRO A 56 -26.06 4.14 18.08
CA PRO A 56 -25.41 2.87 17.81
C PRO A 56 -26.19 2.04 16.78
N GLY A 57 -25.48 1.39 15.86
CA GLY A 57 -26.07 0.59 14.78
C GLY A 57 -26.73 1.41 13.65
N SER A 58 -26.50 2.73 13.59
CA SER A 58 -26.97 3.58 12.50
C SER A 58 -26.11 3.48 11.23
N SER A 59 -24.93 2.84 11.30
CA SER A 59 -24.11 2.61 10.12
C SER A 59 -24.77 1.63 9.16
N GLU A 60 -24.56 1.83 7.86
CA GLU A 60 -25.00 0.87 6.84
C GLU A 60 -24.05 -0.32 6.71
N VAL A 61 -22.83 -0.16 7.24
CA VAL A 61 -21.76 -1.15 7.19
C VAL A 61 -21.69 -1.85 8.54
N ASP A 62 -21.71 -3.17 8.50
CA ASP A 62 -21.52 -4.10 9.61
C ASP A 62 -20.48 -5.13 9.15
N TRP A 63 -19.51 -5.48 10.00
CA TRP A 63 -18.44 -6.40 9.61
C TRP A 63 -18.76 -7.83 10.06
N CYS A 64 -17.78 -8.73 9.93
CA CYS A 64 -17.98 -10.15 10.22
C CYS A 64 -17.97 -10.48 11.73
N GLU A 65 -17.54 -9.55 12.59
CA GLU A 65 -17.55 -9.75 14.05
C GLU A 65 -18.98 -9.60 14.60
N GLY A 66 -19.40 -10.50 15.48
CA GLY A 66 -20.74 -10.42 16.06
C GLY A 66 -20.89 -9.29 17.07
N ASN A 67 -22.02 -8.59 16.98
CA ASN A 67 -22.30 -7.38 17.77
C ASN A 67 -22.63 -7.67 19.25
N TYR A 68 -21.98 -6.93 20.16
CA TYR A 68 -22.15 -6.97 21.62
C TYR A 68 -21.88 -8.34 22.27
N LEU A 69 -21.10 -9.19 21.61
CA LEU A 69 -20.83 -10.56 22.11
C LEU A 69 -19.97 -10.59 23.37
N ILE A 70 -19.02 -9.66 23.51
CA ILE A 70 -18.05 -9.66 24.62
C ILE A 70 -18.40 -8.60 25.68
N HIS A 71 -18.82 -7.40 25.26
CA HIS A 71 -19.11 -6.29 26.17
C HIS A 71 -20.38 -5.54 25.74
N PRO A 72 -21.31 -5.24 26.66
CA PRO A 72 -22.64 -4.70 26.31
C PRO A 72 -22.61 -3.28 25.72
N ASN A 73 -21.51 -2.55 25.89
CA ASN A 73 -21.36 -1.18 25.38
C ASN A 73 -20.43 -1.07 24.16
N ILE A 74 -19.90 -2.19 23.65
CA ILE A 74 -18.98 -2.22 22.51
C ILE A 74 -19.55 -3.18 21.48
N ALA A 75 -19.93 -2.68 20.31
CA ALA A 75 -20.52 -3.49 19.25
C ALA A 75 -19.52 -4.57 18.78
N GLU A 76 -18.39 -4.19 18.20
CA GLU A 76 -17.38 -5.13 17.73
C GLU A 76 -16.11 -5.02 18.60
N PHE A 77 -15.95 -5.95 19.55
CA PHE A 77 -14.92 -5.84 20.60
C PHE A 77 -13.49 -5.97 20.06
N TYR A 78 -13.23 -6.99 19.25
CA TYR A 78 -11.89 -7.23 18.71
C TYR A 78 -11.50 -6.17 17.67
N ASN A 79 -12.43 -5.76 16.81
CA ASN A 79 -12.20 -4.66 15.87
C ASN A 79 -11.95 -3.33 16.62
N THR A 80 -12.65 -3.07 17.72
CA THR A 80 -12.39 -1.89 18.56
C THR A 80 -11.00 -1.95 19.22
N ILE A 81 -10.66 -3.05 19.89
CA ILE A 81 -9.43 -3.11 20.69
C ILE A 81 -8.16 -3.20 19.84
N SER A 82 -8.25 -3.81 18.65
CA SER A 82 -7.12 -3.91 17.71
C SER A 82 -6.59 -2.54 17.28
N ASN A 83 -7.44 -1.50 17.31
CA ASN A 83 -7.06 -0.12 17.02
C ASN A 83 -6.08 0.49 18.02
N VAL A 84 -5.80 -0.16 19.17
CA VAL A 84 -4.77 0.28 20.12
C VAL A 84 -3.39 0.47 19.46
N LEU A 85 -3.09 -0.32 18.42
CA LEU A 85 -1.83 -0.24 17.68
C LEU A 85 -1.63 1.13 17.01
N PHE A 86 -2.71 1.81 16.60
CA PHE A 86 -2.65 3.17 16.06
C PHE A 86 -2.30 4.22 17.11
N PHE A 87 -2.32 3.90 18.40
CA PHE A 87 -1.87 4.79 19.48
C PHE A 87 -0.47 4.46 19.98
N VAL A 88 0.04 3.27 19.68
CA VAL A 88 1.39 2.82 20.08
C VAL A 88 2.39 3.02 18.94
N LEU A 89 2.06 2.57 17.74
CA LEU A 89 2.99 2.55 16.61
C LEU A 89 3.33 3.96 16.10
N PRO A 90 2.38 4.90 15.87
CA PRO A 90 2.74 6.20 15.34
C PRO A 90 3.66 7.01 16.27
N PRO A 91 3.44 7.11 17.59
CA PRO A 91 4.41 7.77 18.48
C PRO A 91 5.81 7.13 18.45
N LEU A 92 5.88 5.79 18.43
CA LEU A 92 7.16 5.08 18.27
C LEU A 92 7.83 5.46 16.95
N LEU A 93 7.07 5.51 15.86
CA LEU A 93 7.57 5.89 14.53
C LEU A 93 7.96 7.38 14.46
N MET A 94 7.30 8.27 15.21
CA MET A 94 7.75 9.66 15.35
C MET A 94 9.16 9.74 15.96
N CYS A 95 9.44 8.92 16.97
CA CYS A 95 10.77 8.84 17.58
C CYS A 95 11.81 8.25 16.61
N LEU A 96 11.49 7.13 15.96
CA LEU A 96 12.39 6.46 15.02
C LEU A 96 12.70 7.32 13.79
N PHE A 97 11.71 8.04 13.25
CA PHE A 97 11.86 8.90 12.07
C PHE A 97 12.41 10.30 12.37
N ARG A 98 12.91 10.56 13.60
CA ARG A 98 13.43 11.88 13.98
C ARG A 98 14.52 12.41 13.04
N GLN A 99 15.47 11.56 12.65
CA GLN A 99 16.54 11.97 11.72
C GLN A 99 15.98 12.32 10.33
N TYR A 100 15.08 11.49 9.79
CA TYR A 100 14.40 11.77 8.53
C TYR A 100 13.63 13.09 8.58
N ALA A 101 12.89 13.33 9.67
CA ALA A 101 12.09 14.54 9.83
C ALA A 101 12.95 15.81 9.87
N VAL A 102 14.09 15.77 10.57
CA VAL A 102 15.00 16.92 10.70
C VAL A 102 15.76 17.18 9.40
N CYS A 103 16.26 16.14 8.73
CA CYS A 103 17.14 16.29 7.57
C CYS A 103 16.39 16.42 6.24
N TYR A 104 15.18 15.86 6.13
CA TYR A 104 14.47 15.79 4.87
C TYR A 104 13.09 16.46 4.92
N ASN A 105 12.17 15.94 5.74
CA ASN A 105 10.81 16.48 5.74
C ASN A 105 10.05 16.26 7.06
N ARG A 106 9.86 17.34 7.82
CA ARG A 106 9.08 17.35 9.07
C ARG A 106 7.59 17.01 8.89
N GLY A 107 7.06 17.13 7.66
CA GLY A 107 5.69 16.78 7.35
C GLY A 107 5.33 15.33 7.69
N ILE A 108 6.31 14.43 7.82
CA ILE A 108 6.09 13.04 8.23
C ILE A 108 5.35 12.92 9.58
N TYR A 109 5.54 13.89 10.49
CA TYR A 109 4.83 13.91 11.77
C TYR A 109 3.33 14.14 11.62
N VAL A 110 2.91 14.83 10.56
CA VAL A 110 1.48 15.00 10.24
C VAL A 110 0.86 13.65 9.86
N ILE A 111 1.57 12.82 9.10
CA ILE A 111 1.10 11.46 8.74
C ILE A 111 0.94 10.60 9.99
N TRP A 112 1.96 10.58 10.87
CA TRP A 112 1.89 9.80 12.11
C TRP A 112 0.76 10.28 13.02
N PHE A 113 0.54 11.59 13.14
CA PHE A 113 -0.58 12.13 13.90
C PHE A 113 -1.92 11.74 13.29
N LEU A 114 -2.10 11.86 11.96
CA LEU A 114 -3.33 11.49 11.29
C LEU A 114 -3.63 9.99 11.39
N LEU A 115 -2.61 9.12 11.45
CA LEU A 115 -2.81 7.69 11.72
C LEU A 115 -3.38 7.43 13.12
N MET A 116 -3.04 8.26 14.13
CA MET A 116 -3.70 8.17 15.45
C MET A 116 -5.17 8.60 15.35
N VAL A 117 -5.49 9.59 14.51
CA VAL A 117 -6.87 10.02 14.24
C VAL A 117 -7.68 8.92 13.55
N VAL A 118 -7.06 8.18 12.61
CA VAL A 118 -7.66 6.97 12.00
C VAL A 118 -7.98 5.95 13.09
N GLY A 119 -7.01 5.62 13.96
CA GLY A 119 -7.24 4.69 15.06
C GLY A 119 -8.39 5.10 15.99
N LEU A 120 -8.51 6.40 16.27
CA LEU A 120 -9.61 6.93 17.08
C LEU A 120 -10.96 6.83 16.36
N GLY A 121 -11.01 7.20 15.08
CA GLY A 121 -12.21 7.11 14.25
C GLY A 121 -12.68 5.66 14.11
N SER A 122 -11.77 4.77 13.74
CA SER A 122 -12.04 3.33 13.60
C SER A 122 -12.46 2.68 14.92
N ALA A 123 -11.79 2.99 16.04
CA ALA A 123 -12.21 2.48 17.35
C ALA A 123 -13.61 2.98 17.74
N TYR A 124 -13.93 4.25 17.49
CA TYR A 124 -15.26 4.79 17.76
C TYR A 124 -16.33 4.17 16.84
N PHE A 125 -16.00 3.96 15.57
CA PHE A 125 -16.87 3.29 14.61
C PHE A 125 -17.17 1.86 15.06
N HIS A 126 -16.16 1.02 15.30
CA HIS A 126 -16.37 -0.37 15.72
C HIS A 126 -17.00 -0.51 17.12
N ALA A 127 -16.80 0.47 18.00
CA ALA A 127 -17.44 0.46 19.31
C ALA A 127 -18.95 0.75 19.23
N THR A 128 -19.38 1.56 18.26
CA THR A 128 -20.76 2.07 18.20
C THR A 128 -21.56 1.55 17.01
N LEU A 129 -20.90 1.18 15.91
CA LEU A 129 -21.49 1.05 14.57
C LEU A 129 -22.38 2.24 14.23
N SER A 130 -21.93 3.45 14.57
CA SER A 130 -22.67 4.68 14.25
C SER A 130 -22.28 5.21 12.87
N PHE A 131 -23.23 5.83 12.18
CA PHE A 131 -23.00 6.46 10.89
C PHE A 131 -21.92 7.56 10.98
N ILE A 132 -21.97 8.39 12.02
CA ILE A 132 -20.94 9.41 12.26
C ILE A 132 -19.57 8.76 12.50
N GLY A 133 -19.52 7.63 13.23
CA GLY A 133 -18.26 6.90 13.40
C GLY A 133 -17.69 6.42 12.07
N GLN A 134 -18.54 5.85 11.21
CA GLN A 134 -18.15 5.44 9.86
C GLN A 134 -17.59 6.61 9.04
N MET A 135 -18.25 7.77 9.07
CA MET A 135 -17.79 8.97 8.38
C MET A 135 -16.45 9.47 8.90
N LEU A 136 -16.25 9.49 10.22
CA LEU A 136 -15.00 9.93 10.83
C LEU A 136 -13.82 9.03 10.45
N ASP A 137 -14.03 7.71 10.45
CA ASP A 137 -13.01 6.73 10.05
C ASP A 137 -12.63 6.89 8.57
N GLU A 138 -13.63 6.85 7.68
CA GLU A 138 -13.43 7.02 6.23
C GLU A 138 -12.75 8.36 5.88
N LEU A 139 -13.15 9.47 6.54
CA LEU A 139 -12.53 10.78 6.34
C LEU A 139 -11.08 10.80 6.85
N ALA A 140 -10.80 10.23 8.02
CA ALA A 140 -9.45 10.20 8.57
C ALA A 140 -8.48 9.46 7.61
N ILE A 141 -8.92 8.34 7.03
CA ILE A 141 -8.15 7.58 6.02
C ILE A 141 -7.89 8.45 4.78
N LEU A 142 -8.92 9.13 4.27
CA LEU A 142 -8.77 10.04 3.12
C LEU A 142 -7.73 11.13 3.39
N TRP A 143 -7.73 11.73 4.58
CA TRP A 143 -6.75 12.76 4.96
C TRP A 143 -5.31 12.23 5.01
N VAL A 144 -5.10 11.01 5.53
CA VAL A 144 -3.79 10.34 5.50
C VAL A 144 -3.32 10.17 4.05
N LEU A 145 -4.19 9.66 3.17
CA LEU A 145 -3.88 9.45 1.75
C LEU A 145 -3.55 10.75 1.02
N MET A 146 -4.33 11.82 1.25
CA MET A 146 -4.10 13.12 0.64
C MET A 146 -2.80 13.77 1.13
N CYS A 147 -2.47 13.63 2.41
CA CYS A 147 -1.18 14.10 2.94
C CYS A 147 0.00 13.29 2.39
N ALA A 148 -0.14 11.96 2.29
CA ALA A 148 0.86 11.08 1.70
C ALA A 148 1.09 11.43 0.22
N LEU A 149 0.02 11.70 -0.54
CA LEU A 149 0.08 12.16 -1.93
C LEU A 149 0.83 13.50 -2.01
N ALA A 150 0.41 14.51 -1.24
CA ALA A 150 1.06 15.82 -1.23
C ALA A 150 2.57 15.74 -0.94
N MET A 151 2.98 14.78 -0.11
CA MET A 151 4.36 14.57 0.31
C MET A 151 5.20 13.76 -0.68
N TRP A 152 4.70 12.60 -1.10
CA TRP A 152 5.47 11.57 -1.79
C TRP A 152 5.13 11.42 -3.27
N PHE A 153 4.23 12.24 -3.83
CA PHE A 153 3.91 12.15 -5.25
C PHE A 153 5.17 12.20 -6.14
N PRO A 154 5.32 11.31 -7.13
CA PRO A 154 6.51 11.29 -7.97
C PRO A 154 6.64 12.57 -8.80
N LYS A 155 7.83 13.19 -8.80
CA LYS A 155 8.06 14.42 -9.57
C LYS A 155 7.84 14.22 -11.07
N ARG A 156 8.10 13.02 -11.58
CA ARG A 156 7.94 12.63 -12.99
C ARG A 156 6.51 12.77 -13.51
N PHE A 157 5.51 12.55 -12.65
CA PHE A 157 4.10 12.65 -13.01
C PHE A 157 3.49 14.02 -12.70
N LEU A 158 4.25 14.95 -12.11
CA LEU A 158 3.74 16.30 -11.86
C LEU A 158 3.55 17.06 -13.19
N PRO A 159 2.41 17.75 -13.39
CA PRO A 159 2.25 18.67 -14.51
C PRO A 159 3.37 19.71 -14.55
N ARG A 160 3.82 20.10 -15.75
CA ARG A 160 4.91 21.08 -15.94
C ARG A 160 4.70 22.39 -15.17
N MET A 161 3.45 22.80 -14.96
CA MET A 161 3.08 23.97 -14.16
C MET A 161 3.56 23.88 -12.71
N PHE A 162 3.51 22.69 -12.10
CA PHE A 162 3.93 22.46 -10.71
C PHE A 162 5.40 22.04 -10.59
N GLN A 163 6.05 21.68 -11.69
CA GLN A 163 7.48 21.35 -11.71
C GLN A 163 8.38 22.60 -11.61
N ARG A 164 7.93 23.73 -12.17
CA ARG A 164 8.76 24.95 -12.35
C ARG A 164 8.81 25.89 -11.13
N HIS A 165 7.74 25.96 -10.32
CA HIS A 165 7.57 26.96 -9.24
C HIS A 165 7.52 26.39 -7.81
N SER A 166 8.14 25.24 -7.57
CA SER A 166 8.12 24.45 -6.32
C SER A 166 6.85 23.60 -6.10
N ARG A 167 7.00 22.54 -5.29
CA ARG A 167 5.92 21.61 -4.92
C ARG A 167 4.81 22.24 -4.06
N CYS A 168 4.96 23.50 -3.65
CA CYS A 168 4.01 24.18 -2.77
C CYS A 168 2.63 24.29 -3.41
N GLY A 169 2.55 24.70 -4.69
CA GLY A 169 1.26 24.80 -5.39
C GLY A 169 0.52 23.46 -5.50
N PHE A 170 1.25 22.37 -5.74
CA PHE A 170 0.67 21.03 -5.74
C PHE A 170 0.15 20.62 -4.36
N LYS A 171 0.93 20.88 -3.29
CA LYS A 171 0.47 20.62 -1.91
C LYS A 171 -0.78 21.42 -1.56
N LEU A 172 -0.82 22.70 -1.92
CA LEU A 172 -1.99 23.55 -1.71
C LEU A 172 -3.21 23.06 -2.47
N LEU A 173 -3.04 22.63 -3.73
CA LEU A 173 -4.12 22.03 -4.52
C LEU A 173 -4.67 20.77 -3.84
N VAL A 174 -3.81 19.84 -3.46
CA VAL A 174 -4.21 18.57 -2.81
C VAL A 174 -4.93 18.85 -1.48
N VAL A 175 -4.41 19.75 -0.64
CA VAL A 175 -5.07 20.15 0.61
C VAL A 175 -6.40 20.84 0.35
N SER A 176 -6.49 21.71 -0.65
CA SER A 176 -7.74 22.39 -1.00
C SER A 176 -8.80 21.39 -1.47
N LEU A 177 -8.42 20.41 -2.30
CA LEU A 177 -9.30 19.33 -2.72
C LEU A 177 -9.76 18.48 -1.51
N ALA A 178 -8.86 18.12 -0.60
CA ALA A 178 -9.20 17.37 0.61
C ALA A 178 -10.24 18.13 1.48
N LEU A 179 -10.05 19.45 1.65
CA LEU A 179 -11.02 20.30 2.35
C LEU A 179 -12.38 20.35 1.65
N VAL A 180 -12.40 20.53 0.33
CA VAL A 180 -13.65 20.54 -0.45
C VAL A 180 -14.39 19.21 -0.30
N PHE A 181 -13.70 18.08 -0.46
CA PHE A 181 -14.32 16.75 -0.30
C PHE A 181 -14.80 16.50 1.12
N THR A 182 -14.07 16.98 2.14
CA THR A 182 -14.52 16.91 3.53
C THR A 182 -15.80 17.71 3.74
N CYS A 183 -15.87 18.96 3.25
CA CYS A 183 -17.10 19.76 3.33
C CYS A 183 -18.27 19.09 2.59
N LEU A 184 -18.01 18.52 1.41
CA LEU A 184 -19.02 17.80 0.65
C LEU A 184 -19.49 16.52 1.34
N ALA A 185 -18.62 15.83 2.09
CA ALA A 185 -19.00 14.67 2.90
C ALA A 185 -20.00 15.05 3.99
N PHE A 186 -19.90 16.25 4.58
CA PHE A 186 -20.92 16.72 5.52
C PHE A 186 -22.23 17.16 4.85
N VAL A 187 -22.20 17.63 3.59
CA VAL A 187 -23.42 18.02 2.86
C VAL A 187 -24.16 16.80 2.29
N LYS A 188 -23.41 15.86 1.72
CA LYS A 188 -23.91 14.59 1.19
C LYS A 188 -22.97 13.47 1.62
N PRO A 189 -23.21 12.87 2.79
CA PRO A 189 -22.40 11.78 3.32
C PRO A 189 -22.22 10.58 2.36
N ALA A 190 -23.21 10.35 1.48
CA ALA A 190 -23.12 9.39 0.39
C ALA A 190 -21.90 9.58 -0.54
N LEU A 191 -21.38 10.81 -0.64
CA LEU A 191 -20.21 11.12 -1.47
C LEU A 191 -18.89 10.70 -0.80
N ASN A 192 -18.86 10.51 0.52
CA ASN A 192 -17.61 10.22 1.24
C ASN A 192 -16.96 8.92 0.76
N SER A 193 -17.74 7.83 0.68
CA SER A 193 -17.28 6.54 0.17
C SER A 193 -16.93 6.62 -1.32
N LEU A 194 -17.64 7.43 -2.10
CA LEU A 194 -17.33 7.67 -3.51
C LEU A 194 -15.94 8.33 -3.66
N TRP A 195 -15.65 9.37 -2.88
CA TRP A 195 -14.35 10.05 -2.93
C TRP A 195 -13.22 9.15 -2.41
N LEU A 196 -13.47 8.39 -1.35
CA LEU A 196 -12.51 7.43 -0.83
C LEU A 196 -12.13 6.38 -1.88
N MET A 197 -13.10 5.86 -2.64
CA MET A 197 -12.82 4.89 -3.70
C MET A 197 -12.18 5.54 -4.93
N THR A 198 -12.67 6.69 -5.38
CA THR A 198 -12.18 7.34 -6.61
C THR A 198 -10.82 8.00 -6.45
N LEU A 199 -10.48 8.50 -5.26
CA LEU A 199 -9.19 9.13 -4.99
C LEU A 199 -8.25 8.18 -4.25
N GLY A 200 -8.76 7.45 -3.26
CA GLY A 200 -7.93 6.62 -2.40
C GLY A 200 -7.34 5.41 -3.11
N PHE A 201 -8.11 4.71 -3.96
CA PHE A 201 -7.61 3.54 -4.68
C PHE A 201 -6.48 3.90 -5.66
N PRO A 202 -6.63 4.87 -6.58
CA PRO A 202 -5.52 5.25 -7.47
C PRO A 202 -4.30 5.78 -6.73
N CYS A 203 -4.50 6.54 -5.65
CA CYS A 203 -3.39 7.05 -4.83
C CYS A 203 -2.60 5.90 -4.19
N THR A 204 -3.31 4.91 -3.63
CA THR A 204 -2.70 3.74 -3.00
C THR A 204 -1.93 2.92 -4.01
N VAL A 205 -2.53 2.64 -5.18
CA VAL A 205 -1.87 1.94 -6.28
C VAL A 205 -0.60 2.67 -6.71
N LEU A 206 -0.66 3.98 -6.94
CA LEU A 206 0.50 4.77 -7.33
C LEU A 206 1.64 4.68 -6.31
N LEU A 207 1.33 4.80 -5.01
CA LEU A 207 2.32 4.72 -3.93
C LEU A 207 2.96 3.32 -3.85
N ILE A 208 2.16 2.26 -4.00
CA ILE A 208 2.64 0.87 -3.99
C ILE A 208 3.50 0.60 -5.23
N THR A 209 3.07 1.00 -6.42
CA THR A 209 3.85 0.83 -7.66
C THR A 209 5.20 1.53 -7.57
N GLU A 210 5.25 2.73 -6.99
CA GLU A 210 6.53 3.43 -6.78
C GLU A 210 7.41 2.73 -5.76
N LEU A 211 6.85 2.22 -4.66
CA LEU A 211 7.61 1.45 -3.68
C LEU A 211 8.22 0.20 -4.33
N ILE A 212 7.42 -0.60 -5.03
CA ILE A 212 7.86 -1.81 -5.73
C ILE A 212 8.94 -1.47 -6.75
N ARG A 213 8.76 -0.40 -7.53
CA ARG A 213 9.76 0.02 -8.53
C ARG A 213 11.13 0.30 -7.90
N HIS A 214 11.19 0.99 -6.76
CA HIS A 214 12.47 1.26 -6.11
C HIS A 214 13.10 -0.02 -5.53
N VAL A 215 12.30 -0.91 -4.94
CA VAL A 215 12.79 -2.21 -4.44
C VAL A 215 13.39 -3.03 -5.59
N LEU A 216 12.70 -3.12 -6.73
CA LEU A 216 13.21 -3.83 -7.90
C LEU A 216 14.50 -3.22 -8.44
N ILE A 217 14.61 -1.89 -8.50
CA ILE A 217 15.85 -1.21 -8.92
C ILE A 217 16.99 -1.52 -7.94
N CYS A 218 16.73 -1.48 -6.63
CA CYS A 218 17.73 -1.82 -5.62
C CYS A 218 18.21 -3.26 -5.77
N VAL A 219 17.28 -4.22 -5.90
CA VAL A 219 17.61 -5.64 -6.11
C VAL A 219 18.40 -5.84 -7.41
N ALA A 220 17.97 -5.24 -8.51
CA ALA A 220 18.67 -5.33 -9.79
C ALA A 220 20.07 -4.71 -9.71
N SER A 221 20.23 -3.56 -9.04
CA SER A 221 21.53 -2.92 -8.85
C SER A 221 22.49 -3.77 -8.02
N TYR A 222 21.98 -4.40 -6.95
CA TYR A 222 22.74 -5.32 -6.11
C TYR A 222 23.20 -6.55 -6.89
N LEU A 223 22.28 -7.23 -7.58
CA LEU A 223 22.58 -8.40 -8.42
C LEU A 223 23.58 -8.04 -9.52
N GLY A 224 23.43 -6.86 -10.14
CA GLY A 224 24.40 -6.33 -11.09
C GLY A 224 25.81 -6.21 -10.50
N CYS A 225 25.95 -5.62 -9.31
CA CYS A 225 27.25 -5.52 -8.62
C CYS A 225 27.87 -6.90 -8.33
N VAL A 226 27.07 -7.88 -7.89
CA VAL A 226 27.54 -9.25 -7.63
C VAL A 226 28.02 -9.91 -8.93
N CYS A 227 27.26 -9.78 -10.03
CA CYS A 227 27.66 -10.31 -11.33
C CYS A 227 28.95 -9.66 -11.84
N PHE A 228 29.08 -8.33 -11.73
CA PHE A 228 30.31 -7.63 -12.12
C PHE A 228 31.51 -8.11 -11.31
N ALA A 229 31.38 -8.22 -9.99
CA ALA A 229 32.45 -8.72 -9.12
C ALA A 229 32.86 -10.17 -9.46
N TYR A 230 31.91 -11.03 -9.84
CA TYR A 230 32.19 -12.39 -10.27
C TYR A 230 32.99 -12.43 -11.57
N PHE A 231 32.54 -11.72 -12.61
CA PHE A 231 33.25 -11.70 -13.90
C PHE A 231 34.63 -11.04 -13.81
N ASP A 232 34.76 -10.00 -12.98
CA ASP A 232 36.05 -9.37 -12.67
C ASP A 232 37.00 -10.39 -12.02
N ALA A 233 36.55 -11.11 -10.98
CA ALA A 233 37.35 -12.15 -10.33
C ALA A 233 37.71 -13.31 -11.27
N VAL A 234 36.81 -13.72 -12.16
CA VAL A 234 37.08 -14.76 -13.18
C VAL A 234 38.15 -14.30 -14.16
N SER A 235 38.17 -13.00 -14.50
CA SER A 235 39.09 -12.44 -15.49
C SER A 235 40.48 -12.18 -14.90
N GLU A 236 40.54 -11.62 -13.69
CA GLU A 236 41.79 -11.16 -13.07
C GLU A 236 42.51 -12.24 -12.24
N VAL A 237 41.76 -13.16 -11.60
CA VAL A 237 42.34 -14.19 -10.70
C VAL A 237 41.73 -15.58 -10.94
N PRO A 238 41.81 -16.13 -12.16
CA PRO A 238 41.22 -17.42 -12.49
C PRO A 238 41.78 -18.58 -11.64
N GLU A 239 43.02 -18.48 -11.16
CA GLU A 239 43.66 -19.49 -10.30
C GLU A 239 43.05 -19.62 -8.90
N ARG A 240 42.22 -18.67 -8.48
CA ARG A 240 41.49 -18.69 -7.20
C ARG A 240 40.09 -19.29 -7.30
N GLU A 241 39.70 -19.80 -8.47
CA GLU A 241 38.38 -20.42 -8.74
C GLU A 241 37.23 -19.66 -8.05
N PRO A 242 36.87 -18.45 -8.51
CA PRO A 242 35.72 -17.71 -7.96
C PRO A 242 34.41 -18.51 -8.13
N VAL A 243 33.60 -18.55 -7.07
CA VAL A 243 32.31 -19.24 -7.04
C VAL A 243 31.22 -18.31 -6.52
N LEU A 244 30.03 -18.41 -7.12
CA LEU A 244 28.83 -17.75 -6.63
C LEU A 244 28.13 -18.65 -5.59
N GLU A 245 27.97 -18.16 -4.37
CA GLU A 245 27.32 -18.86 -3.26
C GLU A 245 26.08 -18.08 -2.77
N PHE A 246 25.17 -18.75 -2.05
CA PHE A 246 23.91 -18.19 -1.56
C PHE A 246 23.78 -18.31 -0.03
N TRP A 247 23.64 -17.16 0.66
CA TRP A 247 23.38 -17.13 2.10
C TRP A 247 21.86 -17.24 2.38
N PRO A 248 21.39 -17.93 3.45
CA PRO A 248 22.16 -18.60 4.50
C PRO A 248 22.64 -20.01 4.15
N SER A 249 22.16 -20.58 3.05
CA SER A 249 22.57 -21.89 2.55
C SER A 249 22.27 -22.02 1.05
N GLU A 250 23.14 -22.75 0.33
CA GLU A 250 23.01 -23.09 -1.10
C GLU A 250 21.65 -23.73 -1.49
N ARG A 251 20.93 -24.30 -0.53
CA ARG A 251 19.58 -24.84 -0.77
C ARG A 251 18.56 -23.76 -1.13
N TRP A 252 18.88 -22.50 -0.86
CA TRP A 252 18.04 -21.35 -1.14
C TRP A 252 18.48 -20.62 -2.42
N ALA A 253 18.98 -21.31 -3.45
CA ALA A 253 19.46 -20.67 -4.68
C ALA A 253 18.47 -19.66 -5.33
N PHE A 254 17.16 -19.80 -5.08
CA PHE A 254 16.11 -18.89 -5.60
C PHE A 254 15.75 -17.70 -4.68
N ILE A 255 16.10 -17.74 -3.39
CA ILE A 255 15.66 -16.76 -2.37
C ILE A 255 16.84 -16.21 -1.56
N GLY A 256 17.93 -16.97 -1.48
CA GLY A 256 19.14 -16.65 -0.76
C GLY A 256 19.89 -15.49 -1.40
N VAL A 257 20.73 -14.84 -0.59
CA VAL A 257 21.50 -13.66 -0.99
C VAL A 257 22.76 -14.12 -1.71
N PRO A 258 22.91 -13.88 -3.04
CA PRO A 258 24.09 -14.31 -3.79
C PRO A 258 25.31 -13.46 -3.45
N TYR A 259 26.48 -14.07 -3.31
CA TYR A 259 27.75 -13.40 -3.08
C TYR A 259 28.92 -14.15 -3.74
N VAL A 260 30.04 -13.47 -3.96
CA VAL A 260 31.23 -14.04 -4.59
C VAL A 260 32.22 -14.48 -3.53
N THR A 261 32.63 -15.75 -3.59
CA THR A 261 33.70 -16.34 -2.77
C THR A 261 34.86 -16.75 -3.66
N LEU A 262 36.09 -16.58 -3.17
CA LEU A 262 37.30 -17.13 -3.79
C LEU A 262 37.71 -18.41 -3.05
N LEU A 263 37.99 -19.48 -3.79
CA LEU A 263 38.53 -20.70 -3.21
C LEU A 263 39.99 -20.47 -2.79
N ASN A 264 40.21 -20.44 -1.47
CA ASN A 264 41.56 -20.43 -0.92
C ASN A 264 42.18 -21.83 -1.05
N THR A 265 43.33 -21.92 -1.73
CA THR A 265 44.16 -23.13 -1.88
C THR A 265 44.62 -23.77 -0.56
N HIS A 266 44.29 -23.21 0.60
CA HIS A 266 44.64 -23.75 1.92
C HIS A 266 43.63 -24.77 2.51
N ARG A 267 42.50 -25.05 1.85
CA ARG A 267 41.51 -26.06 2.31
C ARG A 267 41.52 -27.36 1.48
N LYS A 268 42.68 -27.79 0.98
CA LYS A 268 42.86 -29.16 0.43
C LYS A 268 43.56 -30.14 1.39
N SER A 269 43.83 -29.77 2.65
CA SER A 269 44.65 -30.58 3.57
C SER A 269 43.96 -31.14 4.82
N HIS A 270 42.63 -31.29 4.89
CA HIS A 270 42.04 -31.92 6.10
C HIS A 270 40.84 -32.85 5.92
N ASN A 271 40.63 -33.47 4.75
CA ASN A 271 39.65 -34.57 4.62
C ASN A 271 40.10 -35.70 3.66
N LYS A 272 41.40 -36.01 3.64
CA LYS A 272 41.92 -37.26 3.06
C LYS A 272 42.96 -37.89 3.99
N THR A 273 42.58 -38.25 5.21
CA THR A 273 43.23 -39.37 5.93
C THR A 273 42.38 -39.79 7.12
N LEU A 274 42.22 -41.11 7.24
CA LEU A 274 41.50 -41.94 8.21
C LEU A 274 40.00 -42.13 7.95
#